data_AF-A0A3R7B481-F1
#
_entry.id   AF-A0A3R7B481-F1
#
_cell.length_a   1.000
_cell.length_b   1.000
_cell.length_c   1.000
_cell.angle_alpha   90.00
_cell.angle_beta   90.00
_cell.angle_gamma   90.00
#
_symmetry.space_group_name_H-M   'P 1'
#
loop_
_entity.id
_entity.type
_entity.pdbx_description
1 polymer ?
#
loop_
_entity_poly.entity_id
_entity_poly.type
_entity_poly.pdbx_seq_one_letter_code
_entity_poly.pdbx_strand_id
1 'polypeptide(L)'
;MEAPQRRHDTKPTRARHRNEYQRHAQKRYRKVRSGERQQLRQLVVELEAAKATAVAAASGRKNRPPWSTGMLSWADIALALQDAAQVSRSDAWELQVQVVNQARLGRAMWTYATNLLAARHVSLPRSPPARREGLDWITTQLYHNADAVVAGLGFPATGELFFDIQVAEERDGGHTVTIRHQREVDESWGSVTARYHSFFIASNGFGYDAVETLHDDNDDENDSSVVRSDKVYYFLNLDYCVEWTCV
;
A
#
# COMPACT_ATOMS: atom_id res chain seq x y z
N MET A 1 59.19 -34.42 16.54
CA MET A 1 58.24 -34.63 15.42
C MET A 1 57.03 -33.77 15.71
N GLU A 2 56.90 -32.64 15.03
CA GLU A 2 55.76 -31.74 15.19
C GLU A 2 55.14 -31.55 13.80
N ALA A 3 53.91 -32.06 13.64
CA ALA A 3 53.22 -32.04 12.35
C ALA A 3 52.65 -30.62 12.10
N PRO A 4 52.79 -30.06 10.89
CA PRO A 4 52.25 -28.74 10.61
C PRO A 4 50.72 -28.82 10.47
N GLN A 5 50.01 -28.15 11.38
CA GLN A 5 48.56 -27.97 11.31
C GLN A 5 48.19 -27.21 10.04
N ARG A 6 47.46 -27.88 9.14
CA ARG A 6 46.85 -27.26 7.95
C ARG A 6 45.78 -26.27 8.41
N ARG A 7 46.00 -24.98 8.13
CA ARG A 7 44.95 -23.96 8.27
C ARG A 7 43.86 -24.28 7.24
N HIS A 8 42.66 -24.60 7.71
CA HIS A 8 41.50 -24.72 6.85
C HIS A 8 41.04 -23.32 6.44
N ASP A 9 41.38 -22.92 5.22
CA ASP A 9 40.79 -21.75 4.57
C ASP A 9 39.31 -22.03 4.29
N THR A 10 38.44 -21.70 5.25
CA THR A 10 36.99 -21.72 5.05
C THR A 10 36.64 -20.71 3.97
N LYS A 11 36.19 -21.22 2.82
CA LYS A 11 35.70 -20.42 1.69
C LYS A 11 34.64 -19.43 2.23
N PRO A 12 34.78 -18.13 1.94
CA PRO A 12 33.83 -17.13 2.44
C PRO A 12 32.41 -17.46 1.97
N THR A 13 31.46 -17.43 2.90
CA THR A 13 30.06 -17.72 2.62
C THR A 13 29.47 -16.69 1.64
N ARG A 14 28.48 -17.09 0.83
CA ARG A 14 27.76 -16.19 -0.10
C ARG A 14 27.28 -14.88 0.56
N ALA A 15 26.92 -14.93 1.84
CA ALA A 15 26.54 -13.79 2.65
C ALA A 15 27.70 -12.78 2.86
N ARG A 16 28.93 -13.26 3.07
CA ARG A 16 30.12 -12.41 3.21
C ARG A 16 30.46 -11.68 1.91
N HIS A 17 30.41 -12.38 0.78
CA HIS A 17 30.58 -11.75 -0.55
C HIS A 17 29.51 -10.68 -0.82
N ARG A 18 28.24 -10.93 -0.45
CA ARG A 18 27.16 -9.96 -0.57
C ARG A 18 27.40 -8.72 0.30
N ASN A 19 27.83 -8.90 1.55
CA ASN A 19 28.13 -7.80 2.47
C ASN A 19 29.33 -6.97 2.00
N GLU A 20 30.38 -7.61 1.49
CA GLU A 20 31.53 -6.93 0.89
C GLU A 20 31.10 -6.10 -0.34
N TYR A 21 30.32 -6.70 -1.25
CA TYR A 21 29.75 -5.99 -2.40
C TYR A 21 28.91 -4.78 -1.98
N GLN A 22 28.01 -4.93 -1.00
CA GLN A 22 27.19 -3.83 -0.49
C GLN A 22 28.03 -2.72 0.13
N ARG A 23 29.10 -3.06 0.88
CA ARG A 23 30.04 -2.07 1.42
C ARG A 23 30.75 -1.30 0.31
N HIS A 24 31.21 -1.98 -0.73
CA HIS A 24 31.84 -1.33 -1.88
C HIS A 24 30.85 -0.44 -2.65
N ALA A 25 29.61 -0.89 -2.85
CA ALA A 25 28.55 -0.11 -3.48
C ALA A 25 28.21 1.16 -2.67
N GLN A 26 28.05 1.04 -1.34
CA GLN A 26 27.81 2.18 -0.45
C GLN A 26 28.99 3.17 -0.44
N LYS A 27 30.22 2.68 -0.45
CA LYS A 27 31.42 3.54 -0.56
C LYS A 27 31.42 4.33 -1.87
N ARG A 28 31.11 3.68 -3.01
CA ARG A 28 30.99 4.33 -4.32
C ARG A 28 29.91 5.41 -4.29
N TYR A 29 28.72 5.09 -3.79
CA TYR A 29 27.61 6.04 -3.68
C TYR A 29 27.98 7.26 -2.83
N ARG A 30 28.60 7.05 -1.66
CA ARG A 30 29.09 8.13 -0.79
C ARG A 30 30.14 9.00 -1.49
N LYS A 31 31.05 8.40 -2.27
CA LYS A 31 32.09 9.13 -3.01
C LYS A 31 31.48 10.03 -4.09
N VAL A 32 30.56 9.50 -4.90
CA VAL A 32 29.85 10.27 -5.94
C VAL A 32 29.10 11.45 -5.30
N ARG A 33 28.29 11.19 -4.27
CA ARG A 33 27.53 12.22 -3.56
C ARG A 33 28.42 13.25 -2.85
N SER A 34 29.61 12.86 -2.43
CA SER A 34 30.60 13.80 -1.86
C SER A 34 31.20 14.69 -2.95
N GLY A 35 31.51 14.12 -4.12
CA GLY A 35 32.02 14.88 -5.28
C GLY A 35 31.00 15.90 -5.79
N GLU A 36 29.75 15.49 -5.96
CA GLU A 36 28.66 16.37 -6.40
C GLU A 36 28.43 17.53 -5.42
N ARG A 37 28.40 17.26 -4.10
CA ARG A 37 28.30 18.31 -3.09
C ARG A 37 29.49 19.27 -3.12
N GLN A 38 30.69 18.78 -3.40
CA GLN A 38 31.87 19.62 -3.52
C GLN A 38 31.82 20.49 -4.78
N GLN A 39 31.37 19.94 -5.90
CA GLN A 39 31.15 20.70 -7.14
C GLN A 39 30.11 21.81 -6.94
N LEU A 40 28.97 21.51 -6.31
CA LEU A 40 27.94 22.50 -6.02
C LEU A 40 28.46 23.61 -5.09
N ARG A 41 29.25 23.27 -4.06
CA ARG A 41 29.88 24.27 -3.19
C ARG A 41 30.86 25.15 -3.95
N GLN A 42 31.64 24.57 -4.85
CA GLN A 42 32.58 25.32 -5.68
C GLN A 42 31.85 26.25 -6.64
N LEU A 43 30.74 25.80 -7.22
CA LEU A 43 29.87 26.61 -8.07
C LEU A 43 29.25 27.78 -7.29
N VAL A 44 28.80 27.56 -6.05
CA VAL A 44 28.29 28.65 -5.19
C VAL A 44 29.37 29.71 -4.97
N VAL A 45 30.59 29.30 -4.62
CA VAL A 45 31.72 30.23 -4.42
C VAL A 45 32.03 31.00 -5.70
N GLU A 46 32.04 30.33 -6.85
CA GLU A 46 32.27 30.96 -8.16
C GLU A 46 31.18 31.97 -8.51
N LEU A 47 29.91 31.61 -8.31
CA LEU A 47 28.77 32.49 -8.57
C LEU A 47 28.73 33.67 -7.61
N GLU A 48 29.07 33.48 -6.34
CA GLU A 48 29.18 34.57 -5.37
C GLU A 48 30.31 35.54 -5.73
N ALA A 49 31.46 35.02 -6.18
CA ALA A 49 32.56 35.85 -6.66
C ALA A 49 32.17 36.62 -7.94
N ALA A 50 31.48 35.98 -8.89
CA ALA A 50 30.97 36.62 -10.10
C ALA A 50 29.92 37.70 -9.78
N LYS A 51 29.06 37.47 -8.79
CA LYS A 51 28.11 38.46 -8.30
C LYS A 51 28.82 39.66 -7.67
N ALA A 52 29.82 39.41 -6.83
CA ALA A 52 30.59 40.46 -6.17
C ALA A 52 31.34 41.34 -7.18
N THR A 53 31.95 40.75 -8.21
CA THR A 53 32.64 41.50 -9.27
C THR A 53 31.66 42.33 -10.12
N ALA A 54 30.49 41.78 -10.46
CA ALA A 54 29.45 42.52 -11.17
C ALA A 54 28.92 43.72 -10.37
N VAL A 55 28.70 43.55 -9.06
CA VAL A 55 28.29 44.64 -8.15
C VAL A 55 29.38 45.71 -8.05
N ALA A 56 30.65 45.31 -7.89
CA ALA A 56 31.78 46.25 -7.83
C ALA A 56 31.91 47.04 -9.14
N ALA A 57 31.78 46.39 -10.30
CA ALA A 57 31.82 47.03 -11.61
C ALA A 57 30.66 48.02 -11.83
N ALA A 58 29.46 47.70 -11.33
CA ALA A 58 28.31 48.59 -11.38
C ALA A 58 28.46 49.83 -10.45
N SER A 59 29.20 49.67 -9.35
CA SER A 59 29.48 50.71 -8.36
C SER A 59 30.59 51.68 -8.80
N GLY A 60 31.56 51.21 -9.59
CA GLY A 60 32.72 51.98 -10.05
C GLY A 60 32.45 53.01 -11.16
N ARG A 61 31.20 53.16 -11.61
CA ARG A 61 30.81 54.18 -12.61
C ARG A 61 30.85 55.57 -11.95
N LYS A 62 31.98 56.29 -12.11
CA LYS A 62 32.30 57.60 -11.51
C LYS A 62 31.27 58.74 -11.74
N ASN A 63 30.26 58.53 -12.58
CA ASN A 63 29.20 59.50 -12.89
C ASN A 63 27.82 59.13 -12.32
N ARG A 64 27.71 58.12 -11.45
CA ARG A 64 26.43 57.78 -10.81
C ARG A 64 26.21 58.65 -9.56
N PRO A 65 25.07 59.34 -9.42
CA PRO A 65 24.80 60.12 -8.22
C PRO A 65 24.74 59.23 -6.96
N PRO A 66 25.14 59.71 -5.77
CA PRO A 66 25.34 58.89 -4.56
C PRO A 66 24.13 58.07 -4.10
N TRP A 67 22.90 58.48 -4.45
CA TRP A 67 21.66 57.78 -4.13
C TRP A 67 21.39 56.57 -5.05
N SER A 68 22.06 56.49 -6.19
CA SER A 68 21.84 55.46 -7.21
C SER A 68 22.70 54.21 -7.03
N THR A 69 23.63 54.22 -6.07
CA THR A 69 24.53 53.11 -5.75
C THR A 69 23.84 51.96 -5.01
N GLY A 70 22.69 52.22 -4.38
CA GLY A 70 21.88 51.22 -3.67
C GLY A 70 20.49 50.96 -4.28
N MET A 71 20.08 51.72 -5.30
CA MET A 71 18.79 51.54 -5.95
C MET A 71 18.93 50.69 -7.22
N LEU A 72 18.19 49.58 -7.26
CA LEU A 72 17.95 48.80 -8.48
C LEU A 72 17.38 49.73 -9.56
N SER A 73 17.69 49.45 -10.83
CA SER A 73 17.08 50.24 -11.90
C SER A 73 15.57 49.97 -11.92
N TRP A 74 14.77 50.95 -12.34
CA TRP A 74 13.34 50.74 -12.53
C TRP A 74 13.05 49.60 -13.52
N ALA A 75 13.95 49.35 -14.47
CA ALA A 75 13.86 48.20 -15.37
C ALA A 75 14.02 46.87 -14.61
N ASP A 76 15.00 46.76 -13.71
CA ASP A 76 15.21 45.56 -12.89
C ASP A 76 14.05 45.34 -11.91
N ILE A 77 13.53 46.41 -11.31
CA ILE A 77 12.35 46.35 -10.42
C ILE A 77 11.12 45.89 -11.21
N ALA A 78 10.88 46.47 -12.39
CA ALA A 78 9.75 46.10 -13.24
C ALA A 78 9.85 44.63 -13.69
N LEU A 79 11.06 44.16 -14.05
CA LEU A 79 11.31 42.78 -14.42
C LEU A 79 11.05 41.83 -13.24
N ALA A 80 11.58 42.13 -12.05
CA ALA A 80 11.35 41.32 -10.86
C ALA A 80 9.86 41.26 -10.47
N LEU A 81 9.13 42.37 -10.59
CA LEU A 81 7.68 42.41 -10.36
C LEU A 81 6.91 41.62 -11.42
N GLN A 82 7.35 41.65 -12.68
CA GLN A 82 6.76 40.86 -13.76
C GLN A 82 6.95 39.36 -13.52
N ASP A 83 8.15 38.94 -13.14
CA ASP A 83 8.46 37.56 -12.79
C ASP A 83 7.63 37.08 -11.60
N ALA A 84 7.59 37.89 -10.53
CA ALA A 84 6.79 37.59 -9.35
C ALA A 84 5.28 37.51 -9.67
N ALA A 85 4.77 38.39 -10.54
CA ALA A 85 3.39 38.36 -10.99
C ALA A 85 3.10 37.15 -11.90
N GLN A 86 4.07 36.68 -12.67
CA GLN A 86 3.92 35.44 -13.46
C GLN A 86 3.84 34.22 -12.55
N VAL A 87 4.73 34.11 -11.56
CA VAL A 87 4.69 33.03 -10.55
C VAL A 87 3.39 33.07 -9.75
N SER A 88 2.99 34.24 -9.28
CA SER A 88 1.73 34.38 -8.53
C SER A 88 0.50 33.95 -9.36
N ARG A 89 0.52 34.21 -10.68
CA ARG A 89 -0.56 33.78 -11.58
C ARG A 89 -0.56 32.28 -11.82
N SER A 90 0.61 31.64 -11.98
CA SER A 90 0.68 30.19 -12.09
C SER A 90 0.20 29.50 -10.81
N ASP A 91 0.60 30.03 -9.66
CA ASP A 91 0.24 29.47 -8.36
C ASP A 91 -1.27 29.64 -8.11
N ALA A 92 -1.83 30.81 -8.42
CA ALA A 92 -3.26 31.05 -8.33
C ALA A 92 -4.07 30.08 -9.21
N TRP A 93 -3.59 29.80 -10.43
CA TRP A 93 -4.23 28.83 -11.32
C TRP A 93 -4.15 27.41 -10.75
N GLU A 94 -2.99 26.99 -10.26
CA GLU A 94 -2.82 25.67 -9.64
C GLU A 94 -3.73 25.50 -8.43
N LEU A 95 -3.78 26.50 -7.53
CA LEU A 95 -4.65 26.49 -6.37
C LEU A 95 -6.12 26.41 -6.75
N GLN A 96 -6.56 27.13 -7.78
CA GLN A 96 -7.93 27.03 -8.28
C GLN A 96 -8.27 25.61 -8.75
N VAL A 97 -7.36 24.98 -9.49
CA VAL A 97 -7.52 23.58 -9.91
C VAL A 97 -7.59 22.64 -8.71
N GLN A 98 -6.72 22.83 -7.71
CA GLN A 98 -6.72 22.05 -6.48
C GLN A 98 -8.03 22.20 -5.72
N VAL A 99 -8.56 23.41 -5.54
CA VAL A 99 -9.85 23.66 -4.87
C VAL A 99 -11.00 22.94 -5.58
N VAL A 100 -11.07 23.01 -6.91
CA VAL A 100 -12.10 22.32 -7.69
C VAL A 100 -12.00 20.80 -7.51
N ASN A 101 -10.78 20.25 -7.53
CA ASN A 101 -10.55 18.81 -7.35
C ASN A 101 -10.92 18.35 -5.93
N GLN A 102 -10.53 19.11 -4.91
CA GLN A 102 -10.87 18.81 -3.51
C GLN A 102 -12.37 18.90 -3.27
N ALA A 103 -13.06 19.89 -3.83
CA ALA A 103 -14.51 19.99 -3.73
C ALA A 103 -15.22 18.79 -4.41
N ARG A 104 -14.70 18.29 -5.53
CA ARG A 104 -15.21 17.08 -6.18
C ARG A 104 -15.00 15.83 -5.32
N LEU A 105 -13.82 15.68 -4.71
CA LEU A 105 -13.52 14.59 -3.79
C LEU A 105 -14.44 14.63 -2.57
N GLY A 106 -14.58 15.79 -1.92
CA GLY A 106 -15.44 15.98 -0.76
C GLY A 106 -16.89 15.61 -1.04
N ARG A 107 -17.45 16.01 -2.20
CA ARG A 107 -18.80 15.59 -2.61
C ARG A 107 -18.91 14.08 -2.80
N ALA A 108 -17.94 13.44 -3.45
CA ALA A 108 -17.95 12.00 -3.65
C ALA A 108 -17.90 11.24 -2.32
N MET A 109 -17.03 11.68 -1.39
CA MET A 109 -16.90 11.09 -0.06
C MET A 109 -18.14 11.33 0.80
N TRP A 110 -18.75 12.51 0.73
CA TRP A 110 -20.00 12.79 1.42
C TRP A 110 -21.12 11.84 0.99
N THR A 111 -21.33 11.69 -0.32
CA THR A 111 -22.33 10.75 -0.86
C THR A 111 -22.04 9.33 -0.42
N TYR A 112 -20.78 8.90 -0.46
CA TYR A 112 -20.35 7.58 0.00
C TYR A 112 -20.68 7.35 1.48
N ALA A 113 -20.25 8.26 2.37
CA ALA A 113 -20.50 8.16 3.80
C ALA A 113 -22.00 8.19 4.14
N THR A 114 -22.77 9.04 3.47
CA THR A 114 -24.22 9.13 3.69
C THR A 114 -24.93 7.83 3.30
N ASN A 115 -24.53 7.22 2.18
CA ASN A 115 -25.08 5.92 1.76
C ASN A 115 -24.71 4.81 2.74
N LEU A 116 -23.49 4.85 3.30
CA LEU A 116 -23.01 3.87 4.26
C LEU A 116 -23.81 3.93 5.56
N LEU A 117 -24.04 5.14 6.08
CA LEU A 117 -24.86 5.38 7.27
C LEU A 117 -26.32 4.98 7.07
N ALA A 118 -26.83 5.05 5.84
CA ALA A 118 -28.18 4.60 5.51
C ALA A 118 -28.30 3.08 5.36
N ALA A 119 -27.27 2.31 5.74
CA ALA A 119 -27.20 0.84 5.62
C ALA A 119 -27.52 0.32 4.20
N ARG A 120 -27.25 1.14 3.18
CA ARG A 120 -27.41 0.72 1.79
C ARG A 120 -26.18 -0.08 1.40
N HIS A 121 -26.34 -1.03 0.49
CA HIS A 121 -25.21 -1.67 -0.16
C HIS A 121 -24.36 -0.59 -0.90
N VAL A 122 -23.22 -0.21 -0.31
CA VAL A 122 -22.28 0.79 -0.86
C VAL A 122 -20.99 0.14 -1.34
N SER A 123 -20.88 -0.06 -2.65
CA SER A 123 -19.59 -0.31 -3.29
C SER A 123 -18.66 0.90 -3.18
N LEU A 124 -17.36 0.68 -3.29
CA LEU A 124 -16.38 1.77 -3.23
C LEU A 124 -16.69 2.88 -4.25
N PRO A 125 -16.36 4.16 -3.94
CA PRO A 125 -16.60 5.26 -4.85
C PRO A 125 -16.00 5.03 -6.25
N ARG A 126 -16.73 5.42 -7.30
CA ARG A 126 -16.27 5.27 -8.69
C ARG A 126 -15.01 6.09 -8.98
N SER A 127 -14.87 7.28 -8.39
CA SER A 127 -13.71 8.15 -8.66
C SER A 127 -12.44 7.58 -8.03
N PRO A 128 -11.30 7.50 -8.76
CA PRO A 128 -10.06 6.96 -8.21
C PRO A 128 -9.57 7.62 -6.91
N PRO A 129 -9.60 8.95 -6.73
CA PRO A 129 -9.19 9.55 -5.46
C PRO A 129 -10.14 9.19 -4.32
N ALA A 130 -11.46 9.26 -4.51
CA ALA A 130 -12.42 8.91 -3.45
C ALA A 130 -12.40 7.41 -3.14
N ARG A 131 -12.09 6.56 -4.13
CA ARG A 131 -11.92 5.13 -3.93
C ARG A 131 -10.78 4.82 -2.97
N ARG A 132 -9.65 5.51 -3.13
CA ARG A 132 -8.49 5.35 -2.24
C ARG A 132 -8.83 5.75 -0.82
N GLU A 133 -9.42 6.94 -0.63
CA GLU A 133 -9.84 7.41 0.69
C GLU A 133 -10.91 6.51 1.32
N GLY A 134 -11.88 6.04 0.53
CA GLY A 134 -12.92 5.12 1.00
C GLY A 134 -12.35 3.76 1.40
N LEU A 135 -11.40 3.21 0.62
CA LEU A 135 -10.72 1.98 0.96
C LEU A 135 -9.91 2.14 2.25
N ASP A 136 -9.11 3.21 2.35
CA ASP A 136 -8.29 3.51 3.54
C ASP A 136 -9.15 3.63 4.80
N TRP A 137 -10.28 4.34 4.70
CA TRP A 137 -11.25 4.47 5.77
C TRP A 137 -11.84 3.12 6.19
N ILE A 138 -12.30 2.29 5.23
CA ILE A 138 -12.82 0.94 5.53
C ILE A 138 -11.74 0.09 6.18
N THR A 139 -10.54 0.03 5.62
CA THR A 139 -9.46 -0.81 6.16
C THR A 139 -9.04 -0.36 7.55
N THR A 140 -9.06 0.95 7.82
CA THR A 140 -8.77 1.49 9.15
C THR A 140 -9.86 1.13 10.14
N GLN A 141 -11.13 1.27 9.76
CA GLN A 141 -12.24 0.83 10.62
C GLN A 141 -12.17 -0.67 10.88
N LEU A 142 -11.87 -1.45 9.85
CA LEU A 142 -11.74 -2.89 9.97
C LEU A 142 -10.62 -3.28 10.92
N TYR A 143 -9.45 -2.67 10.79
CA TYR A 143 -8.31 -2.92 11.66
C TYR A 143 -8.62 -2.61 13.12
N HIS A 144 -9.27 -1.48 13.40
CA HIS A 144 -9.59 -1.07 14.77
C HIS A 144 -10.79 -1.81 15.37
N ASN A 145 -11.72 -2.29 14.54
CA ASN A 145 -12.91 -3.03 14.99
C ASN A 145 -12.75 -4.55 14.78
N ALA A 146 -11.57 -5.03 14.38
CA ALA A 146 -11.33 -6.42 14.01
C ALA A 146 -11.81 -7.38 15.12
N ASP A 147 -11.34 -7.16 16.35
CA ASP A 147 -11.67 -8.02 17.50
C ASP A 147 -13.17 -8.06 17.79
N ALA A 148 -13.85 -6.91 17.71
CA ALA A 148 -15.29 -6.82 17.98
C ALA A 148 -16.11 -7.54 16.91
N VAL A 149 -15.71 -7.43 15.64
CA VAL A 149 -16.42 -8.07 14.54
C VAL A 149 -16.11 -9.57 14.49
N VAL A 150 -14.87 -9.98 14.77
CA VAL A 150 -14.47 -11.39 14.96
C VAL A 150 -15.28 -12.02 16.11
N ALA A 151 -15.42 -11.31 17.23
CA ALA A 151 -16.27 -11.75 18.35
C ALA A 151 -17.74 -11.95 17.95
N GLY A 152 -18.29 -11.03 17.15
CA GLY A 152 -19.66 -11.12 16.65
C GLY A 152 -19.92 -12.34 15.74
N LEU A 153 -18.88 -12.90 15.13
CA LEU A 153 -18.94 -14.10 14.30
C LEU A 153 -18.79 -15.41 15.10
N GLY A 154 -18.72 -15.33 16.42
CA GLY A 154 -18.60 -16.47 17.32
C GLY A 154 -17.15 -16.94 17.56
N PHE A 155 -16.16 -16.13 17.20
CA PHE A 155 -14.76 -16.36 17.55
C PHE A 155 -14.41 -15.68 18.87
N PRO A 156 -13.41 -16.14 19.63
CA PRO A 156 -12.91 -15.40 20.77
C PRO A 156 -12.16 -14.14 20.29
N ALA A 157 -12.41 -13.01 20.96
CA ALA A 157 -11.67 -11.76 20.74
C ALA A 157 -10.19 -11.86 21.15
N THR A 158 -9.84 -12.89 21.93
CA THR A 158 -8.46 -13.20 22.32
C THR A 158 -7.79 -14.01 21.22
N GLY A 159 -6.49 -13.79 20.97
CA GLY A 159 -5.69 -14.55 19.98
C GLY A 159 -5.46 -16.04 20.33
N GLU A 160 -6.27 -16.58 21.23
CA GLU A 160 -6.17 -17.94 21.71
C GLU A 160 -6.56 -18.95 20.63
N LEU A 161 -6.04 -20.17 20.78
CA LEU A 161 -6.42 -21.29 19.93
C LEU A 161 -7.92 -21.57 20.13
N PHE A 162 -8.69 -21.56 19.04
CA PHE A 162 -10.11 -21.84 19.06
C PHE A 162 -10.48 -22.80 17.94
N PHE A 163 -11.37 -23.74 18.25
CA PHE A 163 -11.91 -24.71 17.31
C PHE A 163 -13.34 -25.06 17.69
N ASP A 164 -14.27 -24.92 16.75
CA ASP A 164 -15.69 -25.20 16.93
C ASP A 164 -16.27 -25.82 15.65
N ILE A 165 -17.20 -26.75 15.82
CA ILE A 165 -17.94 -27.40 14.74
C ILE A 165 -19.42 -27.33 15.08
N GLN A 166 -20.19 -26.67 14.23
CA GLN A 166 -21.64 -26.60 14.34
C GLN A 166 -22.29 -27.27 13.14
N VAL A 167 -23.28 -28.10 13.39
CA VAL A 167 -24.11 -28.73 12.36
C VAL A 167 -25.52 -28.19 12.50
N ALA A 168 -26.00 -27.50 11.47
CA ALA A 168 -27.35 -26.97 11.40
C ALA A 168 -28.15 -27.74 10.35
N GLU A 169 -29.39 -28.08 10.67
CA GLU A 169 -30.34 -28.66 9.71
C GLU A 169 -31.05 -27.52 8.97
N GLU A 170 -31.04 -27.60 7.65
CA GLU A 170 -31.72 -26.66 6.76
C GLU A 170 -33.19 -27.07 6.59
N ARG A 171 -34.04 -26.12 6.16
CA ARG A 171 -35.47 -26.36 5.98
C ARG A 171 -35.80 -27.47 4.98
N ASP A 172 -34.88 -27.73 4.05
CA ASP A 172 -35.06 -28.68 2.97
C ASP A 172 -34.46 -30.07 3.30
N GLY A 173 -34.08 -30.31 4.57
CA GLY A 173 -33.47 -31.56 5.03
C GLY A 173 -31.97 -31.67 4.76
N GLY A 174 -31.36 -30.62 4.23
CA GLY A 174 -29.90 -30.49 4.11
C GLY A 174 -29.23 -30.22 5.47
N HIS A 175 -27.92 -30.42 5.55
CA HIS A 175 -27.13 -30.05 6.73
C HIS A 175 -26.02 -29.06 6.35
N THR A 176 -25.98 -27.91 7.02
CA THR A 176 -24.84 -26.99 6.94
C THR A 176 -23.86 -27.32 8.05
N VAL A 177 -22.60 -27.61 7.70
CA VAL A 177 -21.51 -27.76 8.68
C VAL A 177 -20.67 -26.49 8.70
N THR A 178 -20.66 -25.78 9.83
CA THR A 178 -19.80 -24.61 10.06
C THR A 178 -18.62 -25.00 10.92
N ILE A 179 -17.41 -24.89 10.38
CA ILE A 179 -16.16 -25.12 11.12
C ILE A 179 -15.49 -23.77 11.36
N ARG A 180 -15.28 -23.42 12.62
CA ARG A 180 -14.52 -22.22 13.02
C ARG A 180 -13.19 -22.64 13.62
N HIS A 181 -12.11 -22.04 13.16
CA HIS A 181 -10.78 -22.30 13.69
C HIS A 181 -9.96 -21.01 13.71
N GLN A 182 -9.30 -20.72 14.83
CA GLN A 182 -8.42 -19.57 15.02
C GLN A 182 -7.16 -20.01 15.77
N ARG A 183 -6.02 -19.43 15.35
CA ARG A 183 -4.72 -19.61 16.00
C ARG A 183 -3.82 -18.42 15.67
N GLU A 184 -2.93 -18.08 16.60
CA GLU A 184 -1.80 -17.21 16.30
C GLU A 184 -0.74 -17.98 15.51
N VAL A 185 -0.12 -17.33 14.52
CA VAL A 185 0.88 -17.95 13.65
C VAL A 185 2.10 -17.04 13.56
N ASP A 186 3.22 -17.50 14.11
CA ASP A 186 4.52 -16.82 14.07
C ASP A 186 5.24 -17.00 12.71
N GLU A 187 4.54 -16.78 11.61
CA GLU A 187 5.12 -16.82 10.27
C GLU A 187 4.80 -15.55 9.48
N SER A 188 5.63 -15.23 8.50
CA SER A 188 5.34 -14.12 7.59
C SER A 188 4.06 -14.40 6.80
N TRP A 189 3.29 -13.34 6.53
CA TRP A 189 2.06 -13.41 5.73
C TRP A 189 2.25 -14.17 4.42
N GLY A 190 3.33 -13.89 3.68
CA GLY A 190 3.62 -14.59 2.41
C GLY A 190 3.80 -16.10 2.56
N SER A 191 4.35 -16.57 3.69
CA SER A 191 4.46 -18.01 3.98
C SER A 191 3.10 -18.62 4.27
N VAL A 192 2.29 -17.94 5.10
CA VAL A 192 0.94 -18.38 5.46
C VAL A 192 0.06 -18.45 4.21
N THR A 193 0.01 -17.39 3.40
CA THR A 193 -0.79 -17.36 2.16
C THR A 193 -0.34 -18.44 1.17
N ALA A 194 0.97 -18.64 0.99
CA ALA A 194 1.47 -19.68 0.09
C ALA A 194 1.07 -21.09 0.55
N ARG A 195 1.17 -21.38 1.86
CA ARG A 195 0.73 -22.67 2.41
C ARG A 195 -0.77 -22.86 2.32
N TYR A 196 -1.56 -21.84 2.64
CA TYR A 196 -3.02 -21.90 2.49
C TYR A 196 -3.43 -22.10 1.02
N HIS A 197 -2.82 -21.38 0.09
CA HIS A 197 -3.08 -21.59 -1.33
C HIS A 197 -2.69 -23.01 -1.77
N SER A 198 -1.55 -23.53 -1.31
CA SER A 198 -1.15 -24.90 -1.63
C SER A 198 -2.12 -25.93 -1.06
N PHE A 199 -2.64 -25.70 0.15
CA PHE A 199 -3.46 -26.66 0.88
C PHE A 199 -4.94 -26.61 0.48
N PHE A 200 -5.56 -25.43 0.39
CA PHE A 200 -6.99 -25.28 0.12
C PHE A 200 -7.33 -25.11 -1.36
N ILE A 201 -6.44 -24.50 -2.15
CA ILE A 201 -6.73 -24.16 -3.55
C ILE A 201 -6.07 -25.16 -4.50
N ALA A 202 -4.80 -25.51 -4.26
CA ALA A 202 -4.03 -26.40 -5.14
C ALA A 202 -4.15 -27.89 -4.77
N SER A 203 -4.51 -28.20 -3.53
CA SER A 203 -4.91 -29.55 -3.12
C SER A 203 -6.37 -29.56 -2.67
N ASN A 204 -7.04 -30.70 -2.75
CA ASN A 204 -8.36 -30.92 -2.14
C ASN A 204 -8.21 -30.84 -0.61
N GLY A 205 -8.12 -29.65 -0.03
CA GLY A 205 -7.66 -29.38 1.33
C GLY A 205 -8.38 -30.10 2.48
N PHE A 206 -9.46 -30.82 2.20
CA PHE A 206 -10.14 -31.69 3.16
C PHE A 206 -10.35 -33.13 2.67
N GLY A 207 -9.84 -33.49 1.50
CA GLY A 207 -10.02 -34.84 0.95
C GLY A 207 -11.47 -35.18 0.61
N TYR A 208 -12.35 -34.19 0.43
CA TYR A 208 -13.62 -34.43 -0.24
C TYR A 208 -13.31 -34.48 -1.73
N ASP A 209 -13.15 -35.70 -2.26
CA ASP A 209 -13.51 -35.92 -3.64
C ASP A 209 -14.92 -35.35 -3.82
N ALA A 210 -15.05 -34.44 -4.77
CA ALA A 210 -16.36 -33.99 -5.19
C ALA A 210 -17.16 -35.23 -5.58
N VAL A 211 -18.13 -35.57 -4.74
CA VAL A 211 -19.18 -36.56 -5.00
C VAL A 211 -18.65 -38.00 -5.08
N GLU A 212 -18.44 -38.65 -3.92
CA GLU A 212 -18.87 -40.05 -3.85
C GLU A 212 -20.40 -40.00 -3.96
N THR A 213 -20.91 -40.27 -5.15
CA THR A 213 -22.26 -40.78 -5.31
C THR A 213 -22.31 -42.02 -4.45
N LEU A 214 -22.90 -41.92 -3.26
CA LEU A 214 -23.47 -43.08 -2.60
C LEU A 214 -24.49 -43.62 -3.60
N HIS A 215 -24.07 -44.61 -4.40
CA HIS A 215 -25.00 -45.47 -5.09
C HIS A 215 -25.77 -46.18 -3.98
N ASP A 216 -26.98 -45.69 -3.75
CA ASP A 216 -27.99 -46.44 -3.03
C ASP A 216 -28.26 -47.67 -3.90
N ASP A 217 -27.82 -48.85 -3.45
CA ASP A 217 -28.04 -50.15 -4.11
C ASP A 217 -29.53 -50.58 -4.02
N ASN A 218 -30.45 -49.64 -4.11
CA ASN A 218 -31.88 -49.90 -4.24
C ASN A 218 -32.33 -49.40 -5.60
N ASP A 219 -32.18 -50.30 -6.58
CA ASP A 219 -32.92 -50.25 -7.82
C ASP A 219 -34.42 -50.22 -7.50
N ASP A 220 -35.05 -49.05 -7.64
CA ASP A 220 -36.45 -48.96 -8.03
C ASP A 220 -36.70 -47.66 -8.81
N GLU A 221 -37.49 -47.82 -9.86
CA GLU A 221 -37.61 -46.95 -11.02
C GLU A 221 -38.14 -45.54 -10.72
N ASN A 222 -37.67 -44.60 -11.56
CA ASN A 222 -38.41 -43.44 -12.07
C ASN A 222 -38.61 -42.23 -11.13
N ASP A 223 -37.67 -41.28 -11.19
CA ASP A 223 -38.02 -39.87 -11.45
C ASP A 223 -36.83 -39.07 -12.00
N SER A 224 -37.05 -38.45 -13.16
CA SER A 224 -36.11 -37.54 -13.79
C SER A 224 -36.16 -36.18 -13.10
N SER A 225 -35.40 -36.01 -12.02
CA SER A 225 -35.06 -34.68 -11.51
C SER A 225 -33.54 -34.55 -11.38
N VAL A 226 -32.99 -33.64 -12.17
CA VAL A 226 -31.58 -33.24 -12.08
C VAL A 226 -31.40 -32.61 -10.70
N VAL A 227 -30.87 -33.38 -9.74
CA VAL A 227 -30.49 -32.88 -8.42
C VAL A 227 -29.38 -31.86 -8.64
N ARG A 228 -29.75 -30.60 -8.44
CA ARG A 228 -28.86 -29.45 -8.57
C ARG A 228 -27.81 -29.60 -7.47
N SER A 229 -26.57 -29.84 -7.90
CA SER A 229 -25.42 -29.97 -7.01
C SER A 229 -25.26 -28.70 -6.17
N ASP A 230 -25.51 -28.82 -4.87
CA ASP A 230 -25.38 -27.72 -3.92
C ASP A 230 -23.91 -27.34 -3.76
N LYS A 231 -23.64 -26.06 -3.98
CA LYS A 231 -22.32 -25.46 -3.87
C LYS A 231 -21.96 -25.35 -2.39
N VAL A 232 -20.90 -26.03 -1.97
CA VAL A 232 -20.27 -25.79 -0.67
C VAL A 232 -19.52 -24.47 -0.75
N TYR A 233 -20.06 -23.43 -0.11
CA TYR A 233 -19.41 -22.14 0.04
C TYR A 233 -18.43 -22.21 1.23
N TYR A 234 -17.13 -22.22 0.92
CA TYR A 234 -16.10 -22.03 1.95
C TYR A 234 -16.08 -20.55 2.37
N PHE A 235 -16.69 -20.23 3.51
CA PHE A 235 -16.42 -18.98 4.21
C PHE A 235 -15.12 -19.14 5.00
N LEU A 236 -14.00 -18.98 4.30
CA LEU A 236 -12.73 -18.74 4.95
C LEU A 236 -12.71 -17.25 5.30
N ASN A 237 -12.70 -16.94 6.60
CA ASN A 237 -12.26 -15.65 7.14
C ASN A 237 -10.78 -15.46 6.76
N LEU A 238 -10.51 -15.20 5.49
CA LEU A 238 -9.54 -14.16 5.14
C LEU A 238 -10.10 -12.90 5.76
N ASP A 239 -9.29 -12.16 6.51
CA ASP A 239 -9.67 -10.85 7.03
C ASP A 239 -10.47 -10.07 5.95
N TYR A 240 -11.78 -10.06 6.15
CA TYR A 240 -12.83 -9.31 5.46
C TYR A 240 -12.69 -9.13 3.94
N CYS A 241 -13.08 -10.16 3.19
CA CYS A 241 -13.77 -9.94 1.92
C CYS A 241 -15.28 -9.83 2.20
N VAL A 242 -15.78 -8.60 2.34
CA VAL A 242 -17.22 -8.34 2.19
C VAL A 242 -17.53 -8.58 0.72
N GLU A 243 -18.31 -9.62 0.41
CA GLU A 243 -18.91 -9.82 -0.91
C GLU A 243 -19.69 -8.56 -1.32
N TRP A 244 -19.12 -7.80 -2.25
CA TRP A 244 -19.92 -6.91 -3.09
C TRP A 244 -20.24 -7.70 -4.36
N THR A 245 -21.38 -8.38 -4.37
CA THR A 245 -22.00 -8.83 -5.61
C THR A 245 -22.19 -7.61 -6.51
N CYS A 246 -21.37 -7.51 -7.55
CA CYS A 246 -21.59 -6.60 -8.66
C CYS A 246 -22.81 -7.15 -9.43
N VAL A 247 -23.93 -6.44 -9.35
CA VAL A 247 -24.99 -6.45 -10.37
C VAL A 247 -24.76 -5.25 -11.27
#